data_AF-A0A0L9TBI2-F1
#
_entry.id   AF-A0A0L9TBI2-F1
#
_cell.length_a   1.000
_cell.length_b   1.000
_cell.length_c   1.000
_cell.angle_alpha   90.00
_cell.angle_beta   90.00
_cell.angle_gamma   90.00
#
_symmetry.space_group_name_H-M   'P 1'
#
loop_
_entity.id
_entity.type
_entity.pdbx_description
1 polymer ?
#
loop_
_entity_poly.entity_id
_entity_poly.type
_entity_poly.pdbx_seq_one_letter_code
_entity_poly.pdbx_strand_id
1 'polypeptide(L)'
;MTPDGDSEEPVLVISNKVVETLPLRLNFLSIIEDYTEDGILTTSYGYIGGHEGKSIYSWYIHEVEGHSSSRKPGVSGFQYRITKEGVGKFISFQCTPVRDDGVVDDTRICMGQERIRPRSPRLLSLHIIGNDVEGTILRVENEYWGGEEGDSVYPL
;
A
#
# COMPACT_ATOMS: atom_id res chain seq x y z
N MET A 1 -51.02 -16.11 -45.51
CA MET A 1 -51.04 -15.15 -44.39
C MET A 1 -52.08 -15.62 -43.39
N THR A 2 -51.62 -16.21 -42.29
CA THR A 2 -52.19 -16.05 -40.95
C THR A 2 -51.03 -16.29 -39.98
N PRO A 3 -50.57 -15.24 -39.29
CA PRO A 3 -49.55 -15.32 -38.25
C PRO A 3 -50.26 -15.58 -36.92
N ASP A 4 -49.79 -16.49 -36.08
CA ASP A 4 -49.99 -16.38 -34.62
C ASP A 4 -49.09 -17.44 -33.98
N GLY A 5 -47.85 -17.02 -33.71
CA GLY A 5 -47.00 -17.70 -32.75
C GLY A 5 -47.46 -17.27 -31.38
N ASP A 6 -48.16 -18.16 -30.68
CA ASP A 6 -48.57 -17.95 -29.30
C ASP A 6 -47.31 -17.72 -28.45
N SER A 7 -47.15 -16.49 -27.96
CA SER A 7 -46.02 -16.14 -27.10
C SER A 7 -46.41 -16.47 -25.67
N GLU A 8 -46.11 -17.71 -25.25
CA GLU A 8 -46.32 -18.15 -23.88
C GLU A 8 -45.49 -17.28 -22.90
N GLU A 9 -46.10 -16.95 -21.76
CA GLU A 9 -45.48 -16.14 -20.71
C GLU A 9 -44.25 -16.86 -20.12
N PRO A 10 -43.15 -16.15 -19.81
CA PRO A 10 -41.94 -16.78 -19.30
C PRO A 10 -42.22 -17.46 -17.96
N VAL A 11 -42.07 -18.78 -17.91
CA VAL A 11 -42.20 -19.56 -16.68
C VAL A 11 -40.97 -19.32 -15.81
N LEU A 12 -41.18 -18.70 -14.65
CA LEU A 12 -40.13 -18.37 -13.70
C LEU A 12 -40.05 -19.46 -12.63
N VAL A 13 -38.94 -20.18 -12.58
CA VAL A 13 -38.66 -21.20 -11.56
C VAL A 13 -37.69 -20.61 -10.54
N ILE A 14 -38.16 -20.47 -9.30
CA ILE A 14 -37.33 -20.04 -8.16
C ILE A 14 -36.91 -21.29 -7.40
N SER A 15 -35.59 -21.52 -7.31
CA SER A 15 -35.05 -22.59 -6.47
C SER A 15 -35.44 -22.33 -5.00
N ASN A 16 -35.94 -23.36 -4.31
CA ASN A 16 -36.25 -23.30 -2.88
C ASN A 16 -35.01 -23.43 -1.99
N LYS A 17 -33.83 -23.68 -2.58
CA LYS A 17 -32.56 -23.67 -1.88
C LYS A 17 -31.95 -22.28 -1.94
N VAL A 18 -31.64 -21.73 -0.77
CA VAL A 18 -30.74 -20.58 -0.65
C VAL A 18 -29.42 -20.95 -1.34
N VAL A 19 -28.94 -20.07 -2.22
CA VAL A 19 -27.61 -20.19 -2.82
C VAL A 19 -26.59 -20.14 -1.68
N GLU A 20 -25.89 -21.26 -1.45
CA GLU A 20 -24.84 -21.32 -0.45
C GLU A 20 -23.66 -20.44 -0.89
N THR A 21 -23.18 -19.58 0.00
CA THR A 21 -21.99 -18.77 -0.25
C THR A 21 -20.75 -19.66 -0.18
N LEU A 22 -19.80 -19.46 -1.09
CA LEU A 22 -18.46 -20.05 -0.97
C LEU A 22 -17.81 -19.70 0.40
N PRO A 23 -16.89 -20.53 0.91
CA PRO A 23 -16.14 -20.17 2.11
C PRO A 23 -15.38 -18.86 1.89
N LEU A 24 -15.42 -17.99 2.89
CA LEU A 24 -14.66 -16.73 2.94
C LEU A 24 -13.19 -17.05 2.75
N ARG A 25 -12.55 -16.55 1.68
CA ARG A 25 -11.12 -16.75 1.37
C ARG A 25 -10.55 -15.61 0.54
N LEU A 26 -9.27 -15.32 0.74
CA LEU A 26 -8.46 -14.52 -0.19
C LEU A 26 -7.82 -15.43 -1.24
N ASN A 27 -8.11 -15.17 -2.51
CA ASN A 27 -7.56 -15.90 -3.67
C ASN A 27 -6.09 -15.57 -3.90
N PHE A 28 -5.76 -14.27 -3.84
CA PHE A 28 -4.40 -13.76 -3.92
C PHE A 28 -4.28 -12.50 -3.06
N LEU A 29 -3.05 -12.18 -2.68
CA LEU A 29 -2.69 -10.95 -1.99
C LEU A 29 -1.30 -10.53 -2.44
N SER A 30 -1.18 -9.35 -3.04
CA SER A 30 0.09 -8.79 -3.52
C SER A 30 0.22 -7.31 -3.18
N ILE A 31 1.46 -6.88 -2.98
CA ILE A 31 1.84 -5.48 -2.98
C ILE A 31 2.31 -5.16 -4.40
N ILE A 32 1.68 -4.18 -5.03
CA ILE A 32 2.02 -3.64 -6.34
C ILE A 32 2.65 -2.24 -6.14
N GLU A 33 3.32 -1.74 -7.19
CA GLU A 33 4.15 -0.51 -7.21
C GLU A 33 5.62 -0.69 -6.83
N ASP A 34 6.41 0.35 -7.10
CA ASP A 34 7.84 0.43 -6.79
C ASP A 34 8.10 0.76 -5.32
N TYR A 35 9.00 0.01 -4.68
CA TYR A 35 9.40 0.22 -3.29
C TYR A 35 10.39 1.37 -3.18
N THR A 36 9.92 2.60 -3.40
CA THR A 36 10.76 3.80 -3.40
C THR A 36 10.35 4.80 -2.33
N GLU A 37 11.32 5.53 -1.78
CA GLU A 37 11.06 6.61 -0.82
C GLU A 37 10.01 7.61 -1.34
N ASP A 38 9.03 7.93 -0.47
CA ASP A 38 7.85 8.76 -0.77
C ASP A 38 6.88 8.16 -1.80
N GLY A 39 7.17 6.98 -2.32
CA GLY A 39 6.28 6.20 -3.18
C GLY A 39 5.03 5.73 -2.44
N ILE A 40 3.98 5.47 -3.20
CA ILE A 40 2.72 4.91 -2.69
C ILE A 40 2.69 3.44 -3.07
N LEU A 41 2.76 2.57 -2.08
CA LEU A 41 2.52 1.15 -2.27
C LEU A 41 1.03 0.90 -2.29
N THR A 42 0.57 0.12 -3.25
CA THR A 42 -0.84 -0.27 -3.36
C THR A 42 -0.95 -1.78 -3.18
N THR A 43 -1.99 -2.27 -2.52
CA THR A 43 -2.25 -3.70 -2.40
C THR A 43 -3.38 -4.13 -3.32
N SER A 44 -3.20 -5.31 -3.91
CA SER A 44 -4.19 -5.97 -4.75
C SER A 44 -4.54 -7.32 -4.13
N TYR A 45 -5.82 -7.62 -4.00
CA TYR A 45 -6.30 -8.87 -3.44
C TYR A 45 -7.59 -9.32 -4.12
N GLY A 46 -7.78 -10.64 -4.16
CA GLY A 46 -9.01 -11.26 -4.66
C GLY A 46 -9.84 -11.79 -3.49
N TYR A 47 -11.03 -11.23 -3.28
CA TYR A 47 -11.96 -11.69 -2.26
C TYR A 47 -12.94 -12.74 -2.82
N ILE A 48 -13.14 -13.84 -2.10
CA ILE A 48 -14.11 -14.90 -2.42
C ILE A 48 -14.93 -15.21 -1.16
N GLY A 49 -16.22 -15.47 -1.33
CA GLY A 49 -17.05 -16.03 -0.25
C GLY A 49 -18.25 -15.19 0.19
N GLY A 50 -18.72 -14.26 -0.64
CA GLY A 50 -19.91 -13.45 -0.40
C GLY A 50 -19.70 -11.99 -0.77
N HIS A 51 -20.38 -11.08 -0.09
CA HIS A 51 -20.10 -9.64 -0.18
C HIS A 51 -19.04 -9.26 0.86
N GLU A 52 -18.03 -8.49 0.45
CA GLU A 52 -17.00 -8.01 1.38
C GLU A 52 -17.60 -6.96 2.33
N GLY A 53 -17.41 -7.19 3.63
CA GLY A 53 -17.76 -6.26 4.70
C GLY A 53 -16.59 -5.33 5.04
N LYS A 54 -16.50 -4.95 6.33
CA LYS A 54 -15.40 -4.11 6.83
C LYS A 54 -14.18 -4.96 7.19
N SER A 55 -13.46 -5.40 6.18
CA SER A 55 -12.17 -6.09 6.33
C SER A 55 -11.14 -5.21 7.05
N ILE A 56 -10.21 -5.86 7.75
CA ILE A 56 -9.20 -5.19 8.57
C ILE A 56 -7.85 -5.27 7.85
N TYR A 57 -7.20 -4.12 7.72
CA TYR A 57 -5.91 -4.00 7.05
C TYR A 57 -4.86 -3.44 7.99
N SER A 58 -3.62 -3.89 7.86
CA SER A 58 -2.50 -3.36 8.65
C SER A 58 -1.18 -3.45 7.86
N TRP A 59 -0.39 -2.39 7.97
CA TRP A 59 0.93 -2.29 7.36
C TRP A 59 2.02 -2.43 8.42
N TYR A 60 3.11 -3.11 8.06
CA TYR A 60 4.22 -3.39 8.94
C TYR A 60 5.55 -3.10 8.24
N ILE A 61 6.49 -2.48 8.96
CA ILE A 61 7.87 -2.33 8.50
C ILE A 61 8.76 -3.27 9.29
N HIS A 62 9.65 -3.97 8.59
CA HIS A 62 10.57 -4.95 9.14
C HIS A 62 12.00 -4.55 8.81
N GLU A 63 12.90 -4.57 9.80
CA GLU A 63 14.32 -4.31 9.56
C GLU A 63 14.98 -5.43 8.74
N VAL A 64 14.55 -6.66 9.01
CA VAL A 64 15.00 -7.88 8.34
C VAL A 64 13.77 -8.66 7.91
N GLU A 65 13.86 -9.31 6.75
CA GLU A 65 12.79 -10.16 6.22
C GLU A 65 12.31 -11.17 7.29
N GLY A 66 11.00 -11.19 7.55
CA GLY A 66 10.37 -12.13 8.49
C GLY A 66 10.63 -11.89 10.00
N HIS A 67 11.31 -10.81 10.41
CA HIS A 67 11.64 -10.53 11.81
C HIS A 67 10.89 -9.30 12.35
N SER A 68 11.20 -8.91 13.60
CA SER A 68 10.61 -7.83 14.41
C SER A 68 9.94 -6.74 13.57
N SER A 69 8.62 -6.68 13.64
CA SER A 69 7.83 -5.77 12.82
C SER A 69 7.32 -4.60 13.65
N SER A 70 7.53 -3.39 13.16
CA SER A 70 6.88 -2.20 13.70
C SER A 70 5.59 -1.97 12.92
N ARG A 71 4.45 -2.20 13.58
CA ARG A 71 3.14 -1.85 13.02
C ARG A 71 3.10 -0.36 12.76
N LYS A 72 2.61 0.05 11.59
CA LYS A 72 2.39 1.47 11.28
C LYS A 72 0.95 1.86 11.63
N PRO A 73 0.74 2.56 12.77
CA PRO A 73 -0.60 3.00 13.14
C PRO A 73 -1.08 4.11 12.20
N GLY A 74 -2.39 4.16 11.94
CA GLY A 74 -3.01 5.25 11.19
C GLY A 74 -3.06 5.08 9.67
N VAL A 75 -2.51 3.99 9.11
CA VAL A 75 -2.73 3.66 7.70
C VAL A 75 -3.92 2.72 7.58
N SER A 76 -5.10 3.32 7.36
CA SER A 76 -6.33 2.59 7.08
C SER A 76 -6.52 2.47 5.57
N GLY A 77 -6.27 1.28 5.01
CA GLY A 77 -6.59 0.97 3.62
C GLY A 77 -5.49 0.22 2.87
N PHE A 78 -5.67 0.18 1.56
CA PHE A 78 -4.84 -0.57 0.60
C PHE A 78 -3.62 0.20 0.11
N GLN A 79 -3.48 1.46 0.50
CA GLN A 79 -2.39 2.32 0.06
C GLN A 79 -1.54 2.72 1.27
N TYR A 80 -0.23 2.65 1.11
CA TYR A 80 0.75 3.07 2.10
C TYR A 80 1.79 3.97 1.48
N ARG A 81 1.94 5.18 2.03
CA ARG A 81 3.01 6.09 1.64
C ARG A 81 4.29 5.73 2.39
N ILE A 82 5.33 5.43 1.63
CA ILE A 82 6.65 5.12 2.15
C ILE A 82 7.25 6.36 2.81
N THR A 83 7.62 6.25 4.08
CA THR A 83 8.35 7.30 4.81
C THR A 83 9.85 7.10 4.67
N LYS A 84 10.63 8.17 4.86
CA LYS A 84 12.11 8.13 4.87
C LYS A 84 12.66 7.09 5.85
N GLU A 85 12.01 6.91 7.00
CA GLU A 85 12.37 5.90 8.01
C GLU A 85 12.23 4.44 7.55
N GLY A 86 11.45 4.21 6.48
CA GLY A 86 11.25 2.91 5.86
C GLY A 86 12.34 2.54 4.86
N VAL A 87 13.16 3.50 4.42
CA VAL A 87 14.25 3.24 3.46
C VAL A 87 15.23 2.21 4.03
N GLY A 88 15.60 1.23 3.20
CA GLY A 88 16.47 0.11 3.58
C GLY A 88 15.77 -1.02 4.33
N LYS A 89 14.47 -0.89 4.63
CA LYS A 89 13.67 -1.88 5.36
C LYS A 89 12.71 -2.61 4.42
N PHE A 90 12.18 -3.74 4.88
CA PHE A 90 11.10 -4.46 4.20
C PHE A 90 9.75 -4.00 4.70
N ILE A 91 8.73 -4.17 3.87
CA ILE A 91 7.35 -3.87 4.23
C ILE A 91 6.49 -5.13 4.05
N SER A 92 5.48 -5.30 4.89
CA SER A 92 4.45 -6.31 4.68
C SER A 92 3.06 -5.72 4.87
N PHE A 93 2.09 -6.32 4.18
CA PHE A 93 0.69 -5.99 4.28
C PHE A 93 -0.09 -7.18 4.82
N GLN A 94 -0.89 -6.93 5.84
CA GLN A 94 -1.76 -7.90 6.47
C GLN A 94 -3.22 -7.57 6.15
N CYS A 95 -3.97 -8.57 5.72
CA CYS A 95 -5.39 -8.50 5.44
C CYS A 95 -6.14 -9.59 6.20
N THR A 96 -7.13 -9.18 6.98
CA THR A 96 -8.11 -10.07 7.61
C THR A 96 -9.46 -9.79 6.97
N PRO A 97 -9.92 -10.63 6.02
CA PRO A 97 -11.14 -10.37 5.31
C PRO A 97 -12.34 -10.59 6.25
N VAL A 98 -13.33 -9.71 6.13
CA VAL A 98 -14.57 -9.77 6.91
C VAL A 98 -15.73 -9.71 5.93
N ARG A 99 -16.67 -10.64 6.04
CA ARG A 99 -17.89 -10.66 5.23
C ARG A 99 -18.94 -9.69 5.80
N ASP A 100 -19.90 -9.29 4.97
CA ASP A 100 -20.96 -8.34 5.37
C ASP A 100 -21.81 -8.83 6.56
N ASP A 101 -21.95 -10.14 6.73
CA ASP A 101 -22.64 -10.78 7.84
C ASP A 101 -21.79 -10.90 9.13
N GLY A 102 -20.56 -10.39 9.11
CA GLY A 102 -19.64 -10.38 10.25
C GLY A 102 -18.76 -11.61 10.39
N VAL A 103 -18.82 -12.58 9.47
CA VAL A 103 -17.89 -13.71 9.45
C VAL A 103 -16.48 -13.23 9.12
N VAL A 104 -15.51 -13.67 9.92
CA VAL A 104 -14.08 -13.32 9.79
C VAL A 104 -13.29 -14.57 9.38
N ASP A 105 -12.41 -14.46 8.38
CA ASP A 105 -11.51 -15.56 7.96
C ASP A 105 -10.10 -15.39 8.50
N ASP A 106 -9.25 -16.38 8.21
CA ASP A 106 -7.83 -16.35 8.47
C ASP A 106 -7.14 -15.10 7.89
N THR A 107 -6.25 -14.56 8.71
CA THR A 107 -5.42 -13.43 8.32
C THR A 107 -4.35 -13.87 7.32
N ARG A 108 -4.20 -13.10 6.24
CA ARG A 108 -3.15 -13.30 5.23
C ARG A 108 -2.15 -12.16 5.28
N ILE A 109 -0.88 -12.50 5.06
CA ILE A 109 0.23 -11.55 5.03
C ILE A 109 0.92 -11.69 3.68
N CYS A 110 1.20 -10.55 3.04
CA CYS A 110 2.06 -10.46 1.86
C CYS A 110 3.30 -9.66 2.22
N MET A 111 4.47 -10.26 2.02
CA MET A 111 5.76 -9.60 2.18
C MET A 111 6.11 -8.87 0.89
N GLY A 112 6.65 -7.66 1.01
CA GLY A 112 7.29 -6.96 -0.10
C GLY A 112 8.47 -7.76 -0.64
N GLN A 113 8.64 -7.76 -1.96
CA GLN A 113 9.65 -8.59 -2.63
C GLN A 113 11.08 -8.02 -2.51
N GLU A 114 11.21 -6.79 -2.05
CA GLU A 114 12.48 -6.07 -1.99
C GLU A 114 12.45 -5.03 -0.86
N ARG A 115 13.64 -4.52 -0.54
CA ARG A 115 13.80 -3.41 0.39
C ARG A 115 13.40 -2.11 -0.26
N ILE A 116 12.82 -1.21 0.53
CA ILE A 116 12.52 0.15 0.11
C ILE A 116 13.82 0.85 -0.29
N ARG A 117 13.89 1.30 -1.54
CA ARG A 117 15.02 2.03 -2.09
C ARG A 117 14.90 3.52 -1.79
N PRO A 118 16.02 4.19 -1.48
CA PRO A 118 16.04 5.64 -1.45
C PRO A 118 15.71 6.18 -2.84
N ARG A 119 15.13 7.38 -2.90
CA ARG A 119 15.02 8.08 -4.17
C ARG A 119 16.41 8.57 -4.62
N SER A 120 16.56 8.87 -5.90
CA SER A 120 17.77 9.54 -6.40
C SER A 120 18.06 10.81 -5.58
N PRO A 121 19.32 11.03 -5.18
CA PRO A 121 19.72 12.19 -4.40
C PRO A 121 19.48 13.46 -5.22
N ARG A 122 18.80 14.43 -4.62
CA ARG A 122 18.46 15.73 -5.21
C ARG A 122 18.63 16.81 -4.16
N LEU A 123 19.38 17.84 -4.53
CA LEU A 123 19.40 19.10 -3.80
C LEU A 123 18.16 19.89 -4.22
N LEU A 124 17.21 20.08 -3.30
CA LEU A 124 15.97 20.80 -3.55
C LEU A 124 16.18 22.31 -3.42
N SER A 125 16.98 22.71 -2.44
CA SER A 125 17.26 24.12 -2.20
C SER A 125 18.63 24.33 -1.57
N LEU A 126 19.22 25.48 -1.85
CA LEU A 126 20.48 25.92 -1.28
C LEU A 126 20.40 27.42 -1.01
N HIS A 127 20.54 27.80 0.24
CA HIS A 127 20.50 29.19 0.68
C HIS A 127 21.77 29.54 1.42
N ILE A 128 22.35 30.67 1.05
CA ILE A 128 23.41 31.29 1.82
C ILE A 128 22.75 32.20 2.84
N ILE A 129 22.99 31.92 4.11
CA ILE A 129 22.49 32.69 5.24
C ILE A 129 23.66 33.37 5.92
N GLY A 130 23.51 34.66 6.18
CA GLY A 130 24.51 35.48 6.84
C GLY A 130 24.46 36.90 6.29
N ASN A 131 25.18 37.80 6.95
CA ASN A 131 25.26 39.18 6.49
C ASN A 131 26.33 39.28 5.41
N ASP A 132 26.06 40.06 4.37
CA ASP A 132 26.98 40.41 3.30
C ASP A 132 28.01 41.47 3.77
N VAL A 133 28.61 41.24 4.94
CA VAL A 133 29.55 42.14 5.60
C VAL A 133 30.88 41.43 5.83
N GLU A 134 31.97 42.10 5.46
CA GLU A 134 33.34 41.63 5.69
C GLU A 134 33.56 41.22 7.15
N GLY A 135 34.15 40.05 7.37
CA GLY A 135 34.39 39.49 8.70
C GLY A 135 33.24 38.68 9.31
N THR A 136 32.09 38.58 8.64
CA THR A 136 30.98 37.73 9.09
C THR A 136 31.02 36.34 8.42
N ILE A 137 30.56 35.31 9.16
CA ILE A 137 30.51 33.94 8.66
C ILE A 137 29.20 33.73 7.92
N LEU A 138 29.31 33.39 6.64
CA LEU A 138 28.19 32.89 5.84
C LEU A 138 28.04 31.39 6.06
N ARG A 139 26.80 30.94 6.25
CA ARG A 139 26.42 29.52 6.36
C ARG A 139 25.65 29.12 5.11
N VAL A 140 25.77 27.86 4.74
CA VAL A 140 24.96 27.26 3.68
C VAL A 140 23.95 26.36 4.35
N GLU A 141 22.67 26.63 4.11
CA GLU A 141 21.57 25.72 4.42
C GLU A 141 21.14 25.01 3.15
N ASN A 142 21.00 23.69 3.22
CA ASN A 142 20.54 22.87 2.12
C ASN A 142 19.29 22.06 2.50
N GLU A 143 18.39 21.91 1.53
CA GLU A 143 17.30 20.94 1.59
C GLU A 143 17.65 19.77 0.67
N TYR A 144 17.89 18.60 1.27
CA TYR A 144 18.30 17.38 0.59
C TYR A 144 17.16 16.36 0.51
N TRP A 145 17.06 15.70 -0.64
CA TRP A 145 16.05 14.67 -0.90
C TRP A 145 16.67 13.42 -1.52
N GLY A 146 16.31 12.23 -1.02
CA GLY A 146 16.74 10.94 -1.57
C GLY A 146 17.86 10.29 -0.77
N GLY A 147 17.49 9.40 0.15
CA GLY A 147 18.44 8.63 0.97
C GLY A 147 19.12 9.43 2.10
N GLU A 148 20.27 8.91 2.55
CA GLU A 148 21.13 9.58 3.53
C GLU A 148 22.06 10.56 2.80
N GLU A 149 22.18 11.78 3.33
CA GLU A 149 23.07 12.80 2.78
C GLU A 149 24.53 12.40 3.06
N GLY A 150 25.32 12.21 2.00
CA GLY A 150 26.76 12.02 2.12
C GLY A 150 27.53 13.34 2.24
N ASP A 151 28.84 13.26 2.40
CA ASP A 151 29.70 14.46 2.39
C ASP A 151 29.55 15.24 1.08
N SER A 152 29.10 16.49 1.19
CA SER A 152 29.00 17.41 0.06
C SER A 152 30.40 17.86 -0.38
N VAL A 153 30.79 17.50 -1.60
CA VAL A 153 32.05 17.95 -2.20
C VAL A 153 31.81 19.24 -2.96
N TYR A 154 32.41 20.33 -2.49
CA TYR A 154 32.42 21.62 -3.18
C TYR A 154 33.71 21.71 -4.02
N PRO A 155 33.64 21.64 -5.36
CA PRO A 155 34.80 21.92 -6.18
C PRO A 155 35.21 23.39 -6.01
N LEU A 156 36.48 23.61 -5.68
CA LEU A 156 37.14 24.92 -5.63
C LEU A 156 37.40 25.45 -7.04
#